data_AF-A0A9D7PTM2-F1
#
_entry.id   AF-A0A9D7PTM2-F1
#
_cell.length_a   1.000
_cell.length_b   1.000
_cell.length_c   1.000
_cell.angle_alpha   90.00
_cell.angle_beta   90.00
_cell.angle_gamma   90.00
#
_symmetry.space_group_name_H-M   'P 1'
#
loop_
_entity.id
_entity.type
_entity.pdbx_description
1 polymer ?
#
loop_
_entity_poly.entity_id
_entity_poly.type
_entity_poly.pdbx_seq_one_letter_code
_entity_poly.pdbx_strand_id
1 'polypeptide(L)'
;MTTYLLYHAISYMGDEYSDIMSKLERDKKLKKEVYNAMYKTLGGVEVYFFDERKKNWEYQGEFYETGPIASNTQILPFTSDIGNTPNKIKIKLLFNKGLWRFADVRLARIDTSVEPEWITPNILMLNDTLGAEELLNLSSDDKRLITFPGEVYDLKYKIPCAEDKYHVFLSSKGYYLEWMRSNWLKDKNLYKLHQMFKNPKKWLKKETEKYTFYESQMEEDFKNSRIQQSDKKLQNLLYSNH
;
A
#
# COMPACT_ATOMS: atom_id res chain seq x y z
N MET A 1 3.46 -10.06 -4.31
CA MET A 1 4.79 -10.38 -3.72
C MET A 1 5.18 -9.45 -2.56
N THR A 2 5.19 -8.12 -2.70
CA THR A 2 5.64 -7.25 -1.58
C THR A 2 4.78 -7.39 -0.32
N THR A 3 3.47 -7.58 -0.47
CA THR A 3 2.53 -7.92 0.61
C THR A 3 2.95 -9.17 1.37
N TYR A 4 3.25 -10.23 0.63
CA TYR A 4 3.72 -11.50 1.17
C TYR A 4 5.01 -11.28 1.97
N LEU A 5 5.96 -10.52 1.41
CA LEU A 5 7.21 -10.20 2.07
C LEU A 5 7.01 -9.40 3.35
N LEU A 6 6.13 -8.40 3.33
CA LEU A 6 5.79 -7.61 4.51
C LEU A 6 5.22 -8.49 5.62
N TYR A 7 4.20 -9.30 5.32
CA TYR A 7 3.57 -10.16 6.32
C TYR A 7 4.54 -11.24 6.84
N HIS A 8 5.40 -11.79 6.00
CA HIS A 8 6.45 -12.71 6.47
C HIS A 8 7.48 -12.03 7.37
N ALA A 9 7.87 -10.78 7.08
CA ALA A 9 8.73 -10.02 8.00
C ALA A 9 8.05 -9.82 9.36
N ILE A 10 6.77 -9.43 9.37
CA ILE A 10 5.98 -9.25 10.59
C ILE A 10 5.89 -10.57 11.37
N SER A 11 5.55 -11.66 10.71
CA SER A 11 5.50 -13.00 11.32
C SER A 11 6.85 -13.42 11.89
N TYR A 12 7.97 -13.16 11.19
CA TYR A 12 9.30 -13.48 11.69
C TYR A 12 9.71 -12.63 12.90
N MET A 13 9.21 -11.40 13.03
CA MET A 13 9.41 -10.58 14.23
C MET A 13 8.68 -11.17 15.44
N GLY A 14 7.48 -11.73 15.24
CA GLY A 14 6.67 -12.29 16.31
C GLY A 14 6.33 -11.24 17.36
N ASP A 15 6.47 -11.59 18.64
CA ASP A 15 6.24 -10.70 19.79
C ASP A 15 7.23 -9.52 19.88
N GLU A 16 8.32 -9.50 19.13
CA GLU A 16 9.28 -8.38 19.07
C GLU A 16 8.89 -7.29 18.05
N TYR A 17 7.76 -7.46 17.35
CA TYR A 17 7.31 -6.55 16.31
C TYR A 17 7.30 -5.08 16.77
N SER A 18 6.70 -4.81 17.93
CA SER A 18 6.54 -3.44 18.47
C SER A 18 7.89 -2.78 18.76
N ASP A 19 8.84 -3.53 19.32
CA ASP A 19 10.17 -3.02 19.65
C ASP A 19 11.00 -2.74 18.40
N ILE A 20 10.97 -3.67 17.44
CA ILE A 20 11.67 -3.54 16.16
C ILE A 20 11.11 -2.35 15.37
N MET A 21 9.78 -2.21 15.30
CA MET A 21 9.14 -1.12 14.57
C MET A 21 9.39 0.24 15.24
N SER A 22 9.33 0.31 16.58
CA SER A 22 9.69 1.51 17.34
C SER A 22 11.13 1.95 17.08
N LYS A 23 12.05 0.98 16.93
CA LYS A 23 13.45 1.25 16.61
C LYS A 23 13.61 1.75 15.17
N LEU A 24 12.90 1.16 14.21
CA LEU A 24 12.89 1.60 12.81
C LEU A 24 12.36 3.02 12.65
N GLU A 25 11.30 3.40 13.37
CA GLU A 25 10.75 4.76 13.28
C GLU A 25 11.69 5.83 13.88
N ARG A 26 12.49 5.46 14.90
CA ARG A 26 13.46 6.38 15.53
C ARG A 26 14.78 6.48 14.76
N ASP A 27 15.19 5.41 14.09
CA ASP A 27 16.45 5.37 13.34
C ASP A 27 16.21 5.46 11.82
N LYS A 28 16.31 6.69 11.29
CA LYS A 28 16.18 6.96 9.85
C LYS A 28 17.15 6.18 8.98
N LYS A 29 18.37 5.90 9.48
CA LYS A 29 19.38 5.16 8.73
C LYS A 29 18.98 3.70 8.62
N LEU A 30 18.62 3.08 9.75
CA LEU A 30 18.15 1.70 9.78
C LEU A 30 16.88 1.52 8.93
N LYS A 31 15.92 2.45 9.02
CA LYS A 31 14.71 2.47 8.19
C LYS A 31 15.04 2.47 6.70
N LYS A 32 15.98 3.33 6.28
CA LYS A 32 16.43 3.40 4.89
C LYS A 32 17.16 2.12 4.45
N GLU A 33 17.98 1.53 5.30
CA GLU A 33 18.67 0.26 5.00
C GLU A 33 17.68 -0.89 4.81
N VAL A 34 16.70 -1.03 5.71
CA VAL A 34 15.64 -2.04 5.63
C VAL A 34 14.79 -1.86 4.38
N TYR A 35 14.36 -0.63 4.10
CA TYR A 35 13.59 -0.31 2.90
C TYR A 35 14.37 -0.66 1.63
N ASN A 36 15.65 -0.25 1.55
CA ASN A 36 16.50 -0.54 0.40
C ASN A 36 16.77 -2.03 0.23
N ALA A 37 16.99 -2.78 1.31
CA ALA A 37 17.25 -4.21 1.23
C ALA A 37 16.10 -4.96 0.56
N MET A 38 14.86 -4.60 0.88
CA MET A 38 13.67 -5.27 0.38
C MET A 38 13.21 -4.71 -0.97
N TYR A 39 12.86 -3.43 -1.03
CA TYR A 39 12.18 -2.85 -2.19
C TYR A 39 13.14 -2.64 -3.37
N LYS A 40 14.37 -2.17 -3.12
CA LYS A 40 15.35 -1.98 -4.21
C LYS A 40 15.78 -3.31 -4.83
N THR A 41 15.80 -4.39 -4.05
CA THR A 41 16.15 -5.72 -4.57
C THR A 41 15.07 -6.27 -5.49
N LEU A 42 13.80 -5.99 -5.19
CA LEU A 42 12.67 -6.38 -6.03
C LEU A 42 12.57 -5.53 -7.30
N GLY A 43 13.04 -4.29 -7.26
CA GLY A 43 13.05 -3.37 -8.41
C GLY A 43 11.66 -2.86 -8.77
N GLY A 44 11.63 -1.77 -9.51
CA GLY A 44 10.43 -1.14 -10.03
C GLY A 44 10.09 -1.54 -11.46
N VAL A 45 9.28 -0.70 -12.08
CA VAL A 45 9.09 -0.65 -13.53
C VAL A 45 9.83 0.57 -14.04
N GLU A 46 11.04 0.37 -14.56
CA GLU A 46 11.81 1.43 -15.17
C GLU A 46 11.22 1.79 -16.54
N VAL A 47 11.07 3.08 -16.79
CA VAL A 47 10.47 3.61 -18.01
C VAL A 47 11.54 4.33 -18.81
N TYR A 48 11.66 3.95 -20.08
CA TYR A 48 12.58 4.56 -21.03
C TYR A 48 11.84 5.07 -22.26
N PHE A 49 12.32 6.20 -22.76
CA PHE A 49 11.90 6.80 -24.02
C PHE A 49 13.04 6.71 -25.03
N PHE A 50 12.73 6.43 -26.30
CA PHE A 50 13.76 6.44 -27.35
C PHE A 50 13.89 7.84 -27.98
N ASP A 51 14.99 8.53 -27.69
CA ASP A 51 15.32 9.78 -28.37
C ASP A 51 15.86 9.48 -29.78
N GLU A 52 15.04 9.71 -30.80
CA GLU A 52 15.39 9.51 -32.20
C GLU A 52 16.54 10.42 -32.67
N ARG A 53 16.78 11.57 -32.03
CA ARG A 53 17.88 12.49 -32.37
C ARG A 53 19.21 11.94 -31.88
N LYS A 54 19.23 11.37 -30.68
CA LYS A 54 20.43 10.77 -30.06
C LYS A 54 20.59 9.28 -30.37
N LYS A 55 19.58 8.65 -30.97
CA LYS A 55 19.48 7.20 -31.22
C LYS A 55 19.74 6.38 -29.95
N ASN A 56 19.17 6.82 -28.82
CA ASN A 56 19.41 6.26 -27.49
C ASN A 56 18.11 6.10 -26.70
N TRP A 57 18.06 5.12 -25.79
CA TRP A 57 17.06 5.02 -24.74
C TRP A 57 17.42 5.92 -23.56
N GLU A 58 16.58 6.91 -23.29
CA GLU A 58 16.68 7.80 -22.13
C GLU A 58 15.77 7.33 -21.01
N TYR A 59 16.34 7.17 -19.81
CA TYR A 59 15.57 6.86 -18.61
C TYR A 59 14.68 8.04 -18.22
N GLN A 60 13.39 7.77 -17.98
CA GLN A 60 12.38 8.79 -17.64
C GLN A 60 11.95 8.73 -16.18
N GLY A 61 12.11 7.57 -15.54
CA GLY A 61 11.67 7.35 -14.18
C GLY A 61 11.33 5.87 -13.92
N GLU A 62 10.85 5.61 -12.72
CA GLU A 62 10.56 4.25 -12.26
C GLU A 62 9.30 4.28 -11.39
N PHE A 63 8.40 3.33 -11.64
CA PHE A 63 7.26 3.07 -10.78
C PHE A 63 7.63 2.06 -9.69
N TYR A 64 7.11 2.26 -8.49
CA TYR A 64 7.30 1.33 -7.37
C TYR A 64 5.94 0.84 -6.84
N GLU A 65 5.94 -0.35 -6.27
CA GLU A 65 4.75 -0.91 -5.65
C GLU A 65 4.51 -0.16 -4.33
N THR A 66 3.31 0.38 -4.17
CA THR A 66 2.92 1.12 -2.96
C THR A 66 1.87 0.33 -2.21
N GLY A 67 2.31 -0.37 -1.17
CA GLY A 67 1.41 -1.02 -0.21
C GLY A 67 0.77 -2.33 -0.69
N PRO A 68 0.12 -3.06 0.23
CA PRO A 68 -0.12 -4.48 0.05
C PRO A 68 -1.35 -4.90 -0.78
N ILE A 69 -2.29 -4.02 -1.15
CA ILE A 69 -3.63 -4.48 -1.56
C ILE A 69 -4.29 -3.72 -2.74
N ALA A 70 -3.77 -2.58 -3.22
CA ALA A 70 -4.53 -1.78 -4.19
C ALA A 70 -4.07 -1.96 -5.65
N SER A 71 -5.04 -2.22 -6.54
CA SER A 71 -4.92 -1.79 -7.94
C SER A 71 -4.56 -0.31 -7.94
N ASN A 72 -3.40 0.02 -8.49
CA ASN A 72 -2.85 1.36 -8.41
C ASN A 72 -2.68 1.94 -9.81
N THR A 73 -3.23 3.13 -10.05
CA THR A 73 -2.97 3.90 -11.25
C THR A 73 -1.88 4.92 -10.93
N GLN A 74 -0.71 4.73 -11.53
CA GLN A 74 0.41 5.64 -11.39
C GLN A 74 0.63 6.39 -12.69
N ILE A 75 1.08 7.64 -12.60
CA ILE A 75 1.40 8.49 -13.74
C ILE A 75 2.85 8.92 -13.60
N LEU A 76 3.62 8.76 -14.68
CA LEU A 76 4.99 9.26 -14.78
C LEU A 76 5.03 10.33 -15.87
N PRO A 77 5.06 11.61 -15.51
CA PRO A 77 5.36 12.67 -16.47
C PRO A 77 6.78 12.46 -17.02
N PHE A 78 6.90 12.52 -18.33
CA PHE A 78 8.21 12.43 -18.97
C PHE A 78 9.02 13.69 -18.72
N THR A 79 10.32 13.51 -18.46
CA THR A 79 11.26 14.61 -18.18
C THR A 79 11.84 15.19 -19.46
N SER A 80 11.93 14.38 -20.51
CA SER A 80 12.37 14.82 -21.84
C SER A 80 11.22 15.47 -22.61
N ASP A 81 11.51 16.52 -23.39
CA ASP A 81 10.54 17.09 -24.33
C ASP A 81 10.26 16.09 -25.47
N ILE A 82 9.13 15.40 -25.34
CA ILE A 82 8.62 14.41 -26.28
C ILE A 82 7.67 15.07 -27.30
N GLY A 83 7.24 16.31 -27.06
CA GLY A 83 6.27 17.04 -27.89
C GLY A 83 6.75 17.29 -29.31
N ASN A 84 8.07 17.23 -29.54
CA ASN A 84 8.70 17.39 -30.85
C ASN A 84 9.10 16.07 -31.53
N THR A 85 8.76 14.90 -30.96
CA THR A 85 9.05 13.63 -31.64
C THR A 85 8.02 13.28 -32.71
N PRO A 86 8.45 12.80 -33.89
CA PRO A 86 7.56 12.49 -35.02
C PRO A 86 6.50 11.45 -34.62
N ASN A 87 5.41 11.35 -35.39
CA ASN A 87 4.16 10.56 -35.24
C ASN A 87 4.20 9.18 -34.54
N LYS A 88 5.37 8.63 -34.23
CA LYS A 88 5.58 7.38 -33.51
C LYS A 88 6.53 7.58 -32.32
N ILE A 89 6.01 7.38 -31.13
CA ILE A 89 6.79 7.32 -29.88
C ILE A 89 7.17 5.85 -29.60
N LYS A 90 8.38 5.62 -29.09
CA LYS A 90 8.81 4.30 -28.61
C LYS A 90 9.09 4.38 -27.12
N ILE A 91 8.40 3.52 -26.36
CA ILE A 91 8.54 3.39 -24.91
C ILE A 91 9.03 1.98 -24.62
N LYS A 92 9.99 1.85 -23.70
CA LYS A 92 10.48 0.58 -23.19
C LYS A 92 10.24 0.54 -21.68
N LEU A 93 9.54 -0.51 -21.23
CA LEU A 93 9.34 -0.82 -19.83
C LEU A 93 10.28 -1.96 -19.45
N LEU A 94 11.11 -1.75 -18.41
CA LEU A 94 11.99 -2.79 -17.86
C LEU A 94 11.55 -3.11 -16.44
N PHE A 95 11.24 -4.37 -16.17
CA PHE A 95 10.72 -4.82 -14.89
C PHE A 95 11.04 -6.29 -14.64
N ASN A 96 11.02 -6.70 -13.37
CA ASN A 96 11.24 -8.09 -12.99
C ASN A 96 9.99 -8.94 -13.27
N LYS A 97 10.15 -9.99 -14.08
CA LYS A 97 9.08 -10.93 -14.44
C LYS A 97 8.49 -11.57 -13.17
N GLY A 98 7.16 -11.61 -13.09
CA GLY A 98 6.43 -12.22 -11.98
C GLY A 98 6.18 -11.31 -10.78
N LEU A 99 6.85 -10.15 -10.71
CA LEU A 99 6.55 -9.14 -9.68
C LEU A 99 5.36 -8.25 -10.06
N TRP A 100 5.23 -7.94 -11.35
CA TRP A 100 4.28 -6.96 -11.85
C TRP A 100 3.16 -7.61 -12.67
N ARG A 101 1.93 -7.18 -12.43
CA ARG A 101 0.75 -7.53 -13.24
C ARG A 101 0.13 -6.24 -13.74
N PHE A 102 0.22 -5.99 -15.05
CA PHE A 102 -0.37 -4.81 -15.67
C PHE A 102 -1.78 -5.15 -16.14
N ALA A 103 -2.76 -4.39 -15.65
CA ALA A 103 -4.11 -4.42 -16.23
C ALA A 103 -4.15 -3.62 -17.54
N ASP A 104 -3.46 -2.47 -17.56
CA ASP A 104 -3.46 -1.53 -18.68
C ASP A 104 -2.21 -0.65 -18.64
N VAL A 105 -1.79 -0.16 -19.82
CA VAL A 105 -0.71 0.83 -19.98
C VAL A 105 -1.18 1.84 -21.01
N ARG A 106 -1.30 3.10 -20.60
CA ARG A 106 -1.78 4.19 -21.46
C ARG A 106 -0.74 5.28 -21.60
N LEU A 107 -0.70 5.88 -22.78
CA LEU A 107 -0.05 7.15 -23.03
C LEU A 107 -1.11 8.25 -23.04
N ALA A 108 -0.90 9.29 -22.26
CA ALA A 108 -1.81 10.43 -22.19
C ALA A 108 -1.02 11.75 -22.27
N ARG A 109 -1.69 12.79 -22.76
CA ARG A 109 -1.19 14.16 -22.71
C ARG A 109 -1.78 14.83 -21.46
N ILE A 110 -0.93 15.49 -20.69
CA ILE A 110 -1.38 16.30 -19.54
C ILE A 110 -1.58 17.72 -20.05
N ASP A 111 -2.85 18.11 -20.23
CA ASP A 111 -3.22 19.40 -20.81
C ASP A 111 -3.33 20.50 -19.76
N THR A 112 -4.01 20.21 -18.65
CA THR A 112 -4.30 21.18 -17.58
C THR A 112 -4.17 20.53 -16.22
N SER A 113 -3.63 21.27 -15.26
CA SER A 113 -3.79 20.95 -13.84
C SER A 113 -5.10 21.54 -13.34
N VAL A 114 -5.82 20.79 -12.50
CA VAL A 114 -7.05 21.26 -11.85
C VAL A 114 -6.85 21.22 -10.35
N GLU A 115 -7.39 22.21 -9.64
CA GLU A 115 -7.46 22.19 -8.18
C GLU A 115 -8.74 21.44 -7.78
N PRO A 116 -8.65 20.38 -6.95
CA PRO A 116 -9.82 19.63 -6.54
C PRO A 116 -10.64 20.42 -5.50
N GLU A 117 -11.96 20.29 -5.59
CA GLU A 117 -12.85 20.73 -4.51
C GLU A 117 -12.87 19.69 -3.40
N TRP A 118 -12.60 20.13 -2.17
CA TRP A 118 -12.61 19.27 -0.99
C TRP A 118 -13.99 19.22 -0.38
N ILE A 119 -14.55 18.01 -0.29
CA ILE A 119 -15.82 17.74 0.39
C ILE A 119 -15.57 16.90 1.64
N THR A 120 -16.19 17.30 2.75
CA THR A 120 -16.18 16.53 3.99
C THR A 120 -17.49 15.75 4.16
N PRO A 121 -17.47 14.61 4.86
CA PRO A 121 -18.71 13.90 5.17
C PRO A 121 -19.58 14.79 6.05
N ASN A 122 -20.90 14.74 5.82
CA ASN A 122 -21.88 15.50 6.63
C ASN A 122 -22.74 14.58 7.51
N ILE A 123 -22.68 13.26 7.30
CA ILE A 123 -23.31 12.25 8.15
C ILE A 123 -22.32 11.10 8.31
N LEU A 124 -22.22 10.60 9.53
CA LEU A 124 -21.49 9.38 9.86
C LEU A 124 -22.42 8.47 10.66
N MET A 125 -22.53 7.21 10.23
CA MET A 125 -23.19 6.15 10.99
C MET A 125 -22.15 5.17 11.53
N LEU A 126 -22.22 4.83 12.81
CA LEU A 126 -21.47 3.76 13.47
C LEU A 126 -22.43 2.62 13.78
N ASN A 127 -22.28 1.47 13.12
CA ASN A 127 -23.16 0.30 13.29
C ASN A 127 -24.66 0.71 13.28
N ASP A 128 -25.09 1.45 12.26
CA ASP A 128 -26.46 1.98 12.08
C ASP A 128 -26.92 3.05 13.09
N THR A 129 -26.04 3.54 13.97
CA THR A 129 -26.32 4.66 14.90
C THR A 129 -25.61 5.93 14.48
N LEU A 130 -26.21 7.10 14.73
CA LEU A 130 -25.60 8.38 14.34
C LEU A 130 -24.36 8.67 15.18
N GLY A 131 -23.18 8.76 14.54
CA GLY A 131 -21.91 9.04 15.21
C GLY A 131 -21.55 10.53 15.12
N ALA A 132 -22.24 11.36 15.90
CA ALA A 132 -22.04 12.81 15.87
C ALA A 132 -20.65 13.23 16.40
N GLU A 133 -20.11 12.53 17.40
CA GLU A 133 -18.79 12.81 17.95
C GLU A 133 -17.67 12.42 16.98
N GLU A 134 -17.82 11.26 16.33
CA GLU A 134 -16.91 10.76 15.31
C GLU A 134 -16.86 11.68 14.09
N LEU A 135 -18.02 12.22 13.69
CA LEU A 135 -18.11 13.22 12.62
C LEU A 135 -17.36 14.51 12.96
N LEU A 136 -17.45 14.98 14.22
CA LEU A 136 -16.68 16.13 14.71
C LEU A 136 -15.18 15.83 14.71
N ASN A 137 -14.78 14.61 15.07
CA ASN A 137 -13.38 14.19 15.08
C ASN A 137 -12.79 14.13 13.67
N LEU A 138 -13.56 13.72 12.66
CA LEU A 138 -13.13 13.75 11.25
C LEU A 138 -12.96 15.15 10.68
N SER A 139 -13.69 16.13 11.22
CA SER A 139 -13.68 17.51 10.72
C SER A 139 -12.51 18.35 11.26
N SER A 140 -11.65 17.77 12.09
CA SER A 140 -10.55 18.45 12.79
C SER A 140 -9.21 17.78 12.49
N ASP A 141 -8.23 18.55 11.99
CA ASP A 141 -6.89 18.04 11.67
C ASP A 141 -6.12 17.47 12.87
N ASP A 142 -6.43 17.95 14.08
CA ASP A 142 -5.79 17.52 15.33
C ASP A 142 -6.43 16.26 15.95
N LYS A 143 -7.56 15.81 15.42
CA LYS A 143 -8.30 14.67 15.92
C LYS A 143 -8.27 13.53 14.92
N ARG A 144 -8.52 12.32 15.42
CA ARG A 144 -8.52 11.11 14.59
C ARG A 144 -9.73 10.27 14.93
N LEU A 145 -10.35 9.71 13.91
CA LEU A 145 -11.28 8.62 14.08
C LEU A 145 -10.50 7.37 14.48
N ILE A 146 -10.77 6.85 15.68
CA ILE A 146 -10.21 5.58 16.14
C ILE A 146 -11.23 4.50 15.83
N THR A 147 -10.86 3.54 14.99
CA THR A 147 -11.73 2.43 14.58
C THR A 147 -11.30 1.15 15.29
N PHE A 148 -12.27 0.40 15.81
CA PHE A 148 -12.05 -0.92 16.42
C PHE A 148 -12.46 -2.07 15.49
N PRO A 149 -11.88 -3.27 15.68
CA PRO A 149 -12.23 -4.44 14.88
C PRO A 149 -13.74 -4.72 14.83
N GLY A 150 -14.25 -4.84 13.61
CA GLY A 150 -15.65 -5.17 13.35
C GLY A 150 -16.63 -4.02 13.55
N GLU A 151 -16.17 -2.79 13.77
CA GLU A 151 -16.99 -1.60 13.58
C GLU A 151 -17.20 -1.31 12.10
N VAL A 152 -18.40 -0.83 11.77
CA VAL A 152 -18.75 -0.39 10.42
C VAL A 152 -19.09 1.09 10.47
N TYR A 153 -18.42 1.86 9.63
CA TYR A 153 -18.59 3.31 9.51
C TYR A 153 -19.15 3.65 8.13
N ASP A 154 -20.34 4.23 8.07
CA ASP A 154 -20.92 4.75 6.83
C ASP A 154 -20.80 6.27 6.78
N LEU A 155 -19.97 6.75 5.86
CA LEU A 155 -19.74 8.18 5.62
C LEU A 155 -20.59 8.64 4.43
N LYS A 156 -21.46 9.63 4.66
CA LYS A 156 -22.26 10.25 3.59
C LYS A 156 -21.74 11.64 3.28
N TYR A 157 -21.67 11.95 1.99
CA TYR A 157 -21.16 13.20 1.44
C TYR A 157 -22.26 13.89 0.64
N LYS A 158 -22.30 15.22 0.74
CA LYS A 158 -23.18 16.05 -0.11
C LYS A 158 -22.38 16.55 -1.30
N ILE A 159 -22.76 16.12 -2.50
CA ILE A 159 -22.15 16.62 -3.75
C ILE A 159 -22.78 17.99 -4.11
N PRO A 160 -21.99 19.00 -4.51
CA PRO A 160 -22.47 20.37 -4.73
C PRO A 160 -23.61 20.51 -5.77
N CYS A 161 -23.47 19.94 -6.97
CA CYS A 161 -24.49 20.04 -8.04
C CYS A 161 -24.72 18.69 -8.72
N ALA A 162 -25.90 18.07 -8.58
CA ALA A 162 -26.14 16.72 -9.11
C ALA A 162 -26.09 16.58 -10.65
N GLU A 163 -26.17 17.69 -11.40
CA GLU A 163 -26.25 17.71 -12.86
C GLU A 163 -24.87 17.78 -13.55
N ASP A 164 -23.82 18.12 -12.81
CA ASP A 164 -22.46 18.20 -13.33
C ASP A 164 -21.77 16.83 -13.38
N LYS A 165 -20.78 16.71 -14.27
CA LYS A 165 -19.93 15.51 -14.35
C LYS A 165 -18.72 15.68 -13.45
N TYR A 166 -18.61 14.83 -12.42
CA TYR A 166 -17.47 14.82 -11.51
C TYR A 166 -16.64 13.55 -11.65
N HIS A 167 -15.34 13.70 -11.41
CA HIS A 167 -14.49 12.60 -10.98
C HIS A 167 -14.31 12.71 -9.47
N VAL A 168 -14.77 11.70 -8.73
CA VAL A 168 -14.69 11.69 -7.27
C VAL A 168 -13.51 10.85 -6.84
N PHE A 169 -12.70 11.40 -5.94
CA PHE A 169 -11.56 10.71 -5.34
C PHE A 169 -11.71 10.73 -3.83
N LEU A 170 -11.44 9.58 -3.18
CA LEU A 170 -11.37 9.51 -1.73
C LEU A 170 -9.95 9.85 -1.29
N SER A 171 -9.82 10.94 -0.54
CA SER A 171 -8.59 11.28 0.17
C SER A 171 -8.74 10.92 1.64
N SER A 172 -7.76 10.22 2.19
CA SER A 172 -7.72 9.88 3.62
C SER A 172 -6.34 10.14 4.19
N LYS A 173 -6.32 10.59 5.44
CA LYS A 173 -5.09 10.81 6.22
C LYS A 173 -5.25 10.08 7.54
N GLY A 174 -4.32 9.20 7.85
CA GLY A 174 -4.41 8.39 9.05
C GLY A 174 -3.24 7.44 9.18
N TYR A 175 -3.26 6.67 10.27
CA TYR A 175 -2.28 5.65 10.54
C TYR A 175 -3.00 4.32 10.48
N TYR A 176 -2.46 3.41 9.68
CA TYR A 176 -2.89 2.03 9.70
C TYR A 176 -2.17 1.32 10.84
N LEU A 177 -2.93 0.84 11.83
CA LEU A 177 -2.41 -0.05 12.87
C LEU A 177 -2.77 -1.48 12.49
N GLU A 178 -1.75 -2.29 12.21
CA GLU A 178 -1.93 -3.73 12.03
C GLU A 178 -1.82 -4.41 13.40
N TRP A 179 -2.83 -5.22 13.75
CA TRP A 179 -2.83 -5.98 14.98
C TRP A 179 -2.08 -7.30 14.79
N MET A 180 -1.12 -7.58 15.67
CA MET A 180 -0.45 -8.88 15.69
C MET A 180 -1.47 -9.99 15.93
N ARG A 181 -1.48 -11.00 15.06
CA ARG A 181 -2.40 -12.14 15.13
C ARG A 181 -1.72 -13.31 15.84
N SER A 182 -2.48 -14.10 16.59
CA SER A 182 -1.97 -15.28 17.31
C SER A 182 -1.26 -16.27 16.39
N ASN A 183 -1.72 -16.41 15.14
CA ASN A 183 -1.08 -17.26 14.15
C ASN A 183 0.28 -16.74 13.70
N TRP A 184 0.50 -15.42 13.64
CA TRP A 184 1.80 -14.84 13.26
C TRP A 184 2.87 -15.06 14.33
N LEU A 185 2.48 -15.14 15.60
CA LEU A 185 3.40 -15.44 16.70
C LEU A 185 4.03 -16.83 16.59
N LYS A 186 3.35 -17.78 15.94
CA LYS A 186 3.85 -19.16 15.75
C LYS A 186 5.07 -19.21 14.82
N ASP A 187 5.21 -18.22 13.94
CA ASP A 187 6.23 -18.19 12.90
C ASP A 187 7.46 -17.36 13.27
N LYS A 188 7.58 -16.91 14.53
CA LYS A 188 8.71 -16.10 15.01
C LYS A 188 10.04 -16.74 14.60
N ASN A 189 10.85 -15.99 13.86
CA ASN A 189 12.15 -16.44 13.38
C ASN A 189 13.08 -15.27 13.05
N LEU A 190 13.73 -14.71 14.08
CA LEU A 190 14.63 -13.57 13.93
C LEU A 190 15.86 -13.88 13.04
N TYR A 191 16.28 -15.14 12.96
CA TYR A 191 17.37 -15.52 12.06
C TYR A 191 16.97 -15.36 10.59
N LYS A 192 15.76 -15.81 10.21
CA LYS A 192 15.22 -15.58 8.87
C LYS A 192 15.00 -14.09 8.59
N LEU A 193 14.51 -13.33 9.58
CA LEU A 193 14.37 -11.87 9.49
C LEU A 193 15.73 -11.20 9.21
N HIS A 194 16.78 -11.62 9.93
CA HIS A 194 18.13 -11.11 9.71
C HIS A 194 18.65 -11.45 8.29
N GLN A 195 18.41 -12.67 7.82
CA GLN A 195 18.77 -13.08 6.47
C GLN A 195 18.05 -12.26 5.39
N MET A 196 16.76 -11.99 5.60
CA MET A 196 15.93 -11.19 4.71
C MET A 196 16.52 -9.79 4.51
N PHE A 197 17.01 -9.12 5.57
CA PHE A 197 17.57 -7.78 5.45
C PHE A 197 19.06 -7.74 5.06
N LYS A 198 19.89 -8.68 5.53
CA LYS A 198 21.34 -8.67 5.24
C LYS A 198 21.69 -9.30 3.90
N ASN A 199 20.91 -10.29 3.44
CA ASN A 199 21.16 -11.03 2.20
C ASN A 199 19.86 -11.22 1.39
N PRO A 200 19.16 -10.13 1.02
CA PRO A 200 17.82 -10.19 0.44
C PRO A 200 17.75 -11.04 -0.83
N LYS A 201 18.73 -10.93 -1.74
CA LYS A 201 18.77 -11.75 -2.98
C LYS A 201 18.81 -13.25 -2.69
N LYS A 202 19.66 -13.66 -1.75
CA LYS A 202 19.82 -15.08 -1.38
C LYS A 202 18.57 -15.60 -0.68
N TRP A 203 17.99 -14.78 0.18
CA TRP A 203 16.75 -15.12 0.90
C TRP A 203 15.57 -15.23 -0.09
N LEU A 204 15.37 -14.24 -0.97
CA LEU A 204 14.33 -14.25 -2.01
C LEU A 204 14.42 -15.49 -2.90
N LYS A 205 15.63 -15.87 -3.34
CA LYS A 205 15.83 -17.08 -4.15
C LYS A 205 15.31 -18.34 -3.43
N LYS A 206 15.58 -18.47 -2.12
CA LYS A 206 15.08 -19.60 -1.31
C LYS A 206 13.57 -19.55 -1.09
N GLU A 207 12.98 -18.36 -1.03
CA GLU A 207 11.56 -18.20 -0.76
C GLU A 207 10.69 -18.40 -2.02
N THR A 208 11.27 -18.32 -3.22
CA THR A 208 10.56 -18.49 -4.52
C THR A 208 9.68 -19.75 -4.59
N GLU A 209 10.19 -20.90 -4.11
CA GLU A 209 9.45 -22.17 -4.15
C GLU A 209 8.22 -22.12 -3.25
N LYS A 210 8.36 -21.58 -2.03
CA LYS A 210 7.25 -21.43 -1.09
C LYS A 210 6.25 -20.38 -1.56
N TYR A 211 6.72 -19.29 -2.16
CA TYR A 211 5.85 -18.26 -2.71
C TYR A 211 4.97 -18.83 -3.82
N THR A 212 5.51 -19.66 -4.72
CA THR A 212 4.71 -20.29 -5.79
C THR A 212 3.57 -21.12 -5.23
N PHE A 213 3.83 -21.86 -4.16
CA PHE A 213 2.78 -22.62 -3.46
C PHE A 213 1.77 -21.70 -2.77
N TYR A 214 2.26 -20.71 -2.02
CA TYR A 214 1.41 -19.74 -1.31
C TYR A 214 0.53 -18.92 -2.27
N GLU A 215 1.08 -18.49 -3.41
CA GLU A 215 0.36 -17.71 -4.43
C GLU A 215 -0.91 -18.43 -4.91
N SER A 216 -0.90 -19.76 -4.95
CA SER A 216 -2.07 -20.55 -5.33
C SER A 216 -3.22 -20.53 -4.31
N GLN A 217 -2.92 -20.24 -3.03
CA GLN A 217 -3.89 -20.27 -1.91
C GLN A 217 -4.12 -18.87 -1.30
N MET A 218 -3.32 -17.89 -1.67
CA MET A 218 -3.28 -16.55 -1.06
C MET A 218 -4.66 -15.87 -1.00
N GLU A 219 -5.48 -15.99 -2.03
CA GLU A 219 -6.80 -15.36 -2.07
C GLU A 219 -7.78 -16.00 -1.08
N GLU A 220 -7.71 -17.31 -0.92
CA GLU A 220 -8.52 -18.07 0.03
C GLU A 220 -8.08 -17.77 1.47
N ASP A 221 -6.78 -17.82 1.74
CA ASP A 221 -6.21 -17.47 3.05
C ASP A 221 -6.56 -16.03 3.45
N PHE A 222 -6.47 -15.08 2.51
CA PHE A 222 -6.84 -13.70 2.78
C PHE A 222 -8.32 -13.56 3.16
N LYS A 223 -9.23 -14.20 2.41
CA LYS A 223 -10.68 -14.19 2.71
C LYS A 223 -10.98 -14.82 4.07
N ASN A 224 -10.31 -15.92 4.40
CA ASN A 224 -10.50 -16.67 5.65
C ASN A 224 -9.88 -15.96 6.86
N SER A 225 -8.92 -15.05 6.65
CA SER A 225 -8.26 -14.30 7.73
C SER A 225 -9.04 -13.09 8.25
N ARG A 226 -10.24 -12.82 7.72
CA ARG A 226 -11.10 -11.71 8.17
C ARG A 226 -11.57 -11.96 9.60
N ILE A 227 -11.36 -10.98 10.48
CA ILE A 227 -11.87 -11.02 11.87
C ILE A 227 -13.40 -11.08 11.82
N GLN A 228 -13.98 -12.16 12.35
CA GLN A 228 -15.43 -12.31 12.41
C GLN A 228 -15.99 -11.55 13.63
N GLN A 229 -17.21 -11.03 13.52
CA GLN A 229 -17.87 -10.33 14.66
C GLN A 229 -17.96 -11.18 15.93
N SER A 230 -17.92 -12.52 15.83
CA SER A 230 -17.91 -13.45 16.97
C SER A 230 -16.66 -13.34 17.86
N ASP A 231 -15.53 -12.86 17.31
CA ASP A 231 -14.28 -12.67 18.07
C ASP A 231 -14.35 -11.47 19.02
N LYS A 232 -15.37 -10.59 18.86
CA LYS A 232 -15.62 -9.44 19.75
C LYS A 232 -15.91 -9.86 21.20
N LYS A 233 -16.55 -11.02 21.44
CA LYS A 233 -16.83 -11.47 22.81
C LYS A 233 -15.55 -11.76 23.59
N LEU A 234 -14.54 -12.33 22.94
CA LEU A 234 -13.25 -12.64 23.58
C LEU A 234 -12.42 -11.37 23.82
N GLN A 235 -12.47 -10.40 22.90
CA GLN A 235 -11.75 -9.13 23.08
C GLN A 235 -12.40 -8.23 24.13
N ASN A 236 -13.73 -8.09 24.15
CA ASN A 236 -14.41 -7.31 25.18
C ASN A 236 -14.18 -7.87 26.60
N LEU A 237 -14.02 -9.19 26.74
CA LEU A 237 -13.65 -9.84 28.01
C LEU A 237 -12.20 -9.56 28.45
N LEU A 238 -11.29 -9.28 27.52
CA LEU A 238 -9.89 -8.95 27.83
C LEU A 238 -9.70 -7.47 28.17
N TYR A 239 -10.57 -6.58 27.66
CA TYR A 239 -10.43 -5.14 27.83
C TYR A 239 -11.47 -4.50 28.77
N SER A 240 -12.42 -5.26 29.32
CA SER A 240 -13.34 -4.77 30.37
C SER A 240 -12.71 -4.70 31.78
N ASN A 241 -11.41 -4.95 31.92
CA ASN A 241 -10.67 -4.93 33.20
C ASN A 241 -9.64 -3.78 33.30
N HIS A 242 -9.78 -2.73 32.49
CA HIS A 242 -8.99 -1.50 32.60
C HIS A 242 -9.87 -0.26 32.67
#